data_AF-A0A2G4H816-F1
#
_entry.id   AF-A0A2G4H816-F1
#
_cell.length_a   1.000
_cell.length_b   1.000
_cell.length_c   1.000
_cell.angle_alpha   90.00
_cell.angle_beta   90.00
_cell.angle_gamma   90.00
#
_symmetry.space_group_name_H-M   'P 1'
#
loop_
_entity.id
_entity.type
_entity.pdbx_description
1 polymer ?
#
loop_
_entity_poly.entity_id
_entity_poly.type
_entity_poly.pdbx_seq_one_letter_code
_entity_poly.pdbx_strand_id
1 'polypeptide(L)'
;MSGGKQTPRQKMIGMMYLVLTALLALNISKEIINAFITIDDGLKLTNANFDKKNEMTYMAFAKAYDLDKVKAKVPYENAMKAKKLSADLCTYITGIRGKMVGLSAGFDASSKVGDTLRLTLLEKPDDYDNPTNFMIGSDPADVTGEAKKLKETLIKYYANLENLLPEKSQKNFAARIKPSIPTKEVYSAEHEKMISWEWYNFYHAPIVAAIAQMDRIINDVKNAEGDAVNELFASVNASDFKFDKLTAKVVAPTSYVFTGDHYTADVFVAAYNSTQNPVIYLGEFDSIKPYKLLSGTIDSTSVKVVSGLGKYDVQASGTGLQKWAGLIRVKKPDGAFESYPFKGEYMVAAPSAAIFLEKMNVFYIGVDNPITISAAGVAPSNLSPSLTGGTMRANGKPGSYIVNVTAGTEATLNIGAKLNGSNKSMGSFKFRIKRVPDPVAYVGSLKADGSMTKSELMGQAGVFAKMENFDFDLKFSVISFVLSISINGVFVEKKSMGPGITPEMKTMMGGAKPGNRVFFEQVTVKGPDGTLRKIPGVNIKVK
;
A
#
# COMPACT_ATOMS: atom_id res chain seq x y z
N MET A 1 -18.12 2.87 -95.27
CA MET A 1 -17.70 2.56 -96.65
C MET A 1 -17.71 1.06 -96.87
N SER A 2 -18.73 0.54 -97.55
CA SER A 2 -18.78 -0.71 -98.35
C SER A 2 -20.24 -1.18 -98.45
N GLY A 3 -21.06 -0.38 -99.12
CA GLY A 3 -22.44 -0.71 -99.49
C GLY A 3 -22.48 -1.54 -100.78
N GLY A 4 -21.88 -2.73 -100.78
CA GLY A 4 -22.16 -3.74 -101.80
C GLY A 4 -23.39 -4.53 -101.35
N LYS A 5 -24.41 -4.68 -102.20
CA LYS A 5 -25.57 -5.56 -101.93
C LYS A 5 -25.07 -7.01 -101.84
N GLN A 6 -24.67 -7.43 -100.63
CA GLN A 6 -24.25 -8.80 -100.33
C GLN A 6 -25.39 -9.76 -100.72
N THR A 7 -25.04 -10.85 -101.40
CA THR A 7 -26.00 -11.92 -101.73
C THR A 7 -26.57 -12.50 -100.43
N PRO A 8 -27.81 -13.05 -100.42
CA PRO A 8 -28.41 -13.64 -99.21
C PRO A 8 -27.49 -14.65 -98.51
N ARG A 9 -26.68 -15.39 -99.27
CA ARG A 9 -25.64 -16.30 -98.74
C ARG A 9 -24.52 -15.59 -97.99
N GLN A 10 -24.02 -14.46 -98.50
CA GLN A 10 -22.99 -13.65 -97.82
C GLN A 10 -23.54 -12.95 -96.57
N LYS A 11 -24.81 -12.54 -96.58
CA LYS A 11 -25.48 -12.04 -95.37
C LYS A 11 -25.64 -13.13 -94.31
N MET A 12 -26.00 -14.36 -94.69
CA MET A 12 -26.03 -15.49 -93.76
C MET A 12 -24.65 -15.83 -93.21
N ILE A 13 -23.59 -15.83 -94.04
CA ILE A 13 -22.23 -16.08 -93.57
C ILE A 13 -21.73 -14.96 -92.65
N GLY A 14 -22.02 -13.70 -92.98
CA GLY A 14 -21.69 -12.55 -92.14
C GLY A 14 -22.45 -12.54 -90.81
N MET A 15 -23.73 -12.91 -90.81
CA MET A 15 -24.53 -13.11 -89.59
C MET A 15 -24.01 -14.27 -88.76
N MET A 16 -23.67 -15.41 -89.38
CA MET A 16 -23.07 -16.54 -88.66
C MET A 16 -21.70 -16.19 -88.10
N TYR A 17 -20.85 -15.45 -88.83
CA TYR A 17 -19.55 -15.02 -88.34
C TYR A 17 -19.69 -14.00 -87.20
N LEU A 18 -20.64 -13.07 -87.28
CA LEU A 18 -20.96 -12.15 -86.18
C LEU A 18 -21.49 -12.90 -84.96
N VAL A 19 -22.40 -13.85 -85.14
CA VAL A 19 -22.95 -14.67 -84.05
C VAL A 19 -21.85 -15.55 -83.43
N LEU A 20 -20.99 -16.16 -84.24
CA LEU A 20 -19.91 -17.04 -83.76
C LEU A 20 -18.77 -16.24 -83.11
N THR A 21 -18.45 -15.06 -83.63
CA THR A 21 -17.50 -14.11 -83.00
C THR A 21 -18.07 -13.56 -81.70
N ALA A 22 -19.37 -13.25 -81.65
CA ALA A 22 -20.06 -12.85 -80.42
C ALA A 22 -20.10 -13.99 -79.40
N LEU A 23 -20.36 -15.24 -79.81
CA LEU A 23 -20.32 -16.42 -78.94
C LEU A 23 -18.91 -16.70 -78.42
N LEU A 24 -17.87 -16.53 -79.23
CA LEU A 24 -16.48 -16.64 -78.78
C LEU A 24 -16.07 -15.50 -77.83
N ALA A 25 -16.61 -14.29 -78.04
CA ALA A 25 -16.38 -13.14 -77.19
C ALA A 25 -17.17 -13.19 -75.87
N LEU A 26 -18.29 -13.93 -75.83
CA LEU A 26 -19.07 -14.19 -74.62
C LEU A 26 -18.39 -15.20 -73.69
N ASN A 27 -17.56 -16.10 -74.24
CA ASN A 27 -16.79 -17.04 -73.43
C ASN A 27 -15.56 -16.35 -72.85
N ILE A 28 -15.34 -16.54 -71.56
CA ILE A 28 -14.22 -15.92 -70.84
C ILE A 28 -12.91 -16.63 -71.22
N SER A 29 -11.82 -15.87 -71.35
CA SER A 29 -10.53 -16.47 -71.67
C SER A 29 -10.08 -17.42 -70.54
N LYS A 30 -9.49 -18.56 -70.92
CA LYS A 30 -8.97 -19.56 -69.96
C LYS A 30 -7.96 -18.96 -68.98
N GLU A 31 -7.22 -17.94 -69.39
CA GLU A 31 -6.26 -17.22 -68.55
C GLU A 31 -6.96 -16.45 -67.42
N ILE A 32 -8.08 -15.78 -67.69
CA ILE A 32 -8.87 -15.06 -66.67
C ILE A 32 -9.47 -16.05 -65.66
N ILE A 33 -9.99 -17.19 -66.14
CA ILE A 33 -10.53 -18.24 -65.27
C ILE A 33 -9.45 -18.78 -64.33
N ASN A 34 -8.26 -19.09 -64.85
CA ASN A 34 -7.13 -19.56 -64.05
C ASN A 34 -6.66 -18.50 -63.03
N ALA A 35 -6.72 -17.22 -63.37
CA ALA A 35 -6.42 -16.14 -62.45
C ALA A 35 -7.40 -16.10 -61.26
N PHE A 36 -8.70 -16.26 -61.50
CA PHE A 36 -9.70 -16.34 -60.42
C PHE A 36 -9.51 -17.57 -59.53
N ILE A 37 -9.17 -18.73 -60.09
CA ILE A 37 -8.84 -19.93 -59.31
C ILE A 37 -7.61 -19.69 -58.43
N THR A 38 -6.58 -19.03 -58.96
CA THR A 38 -5.37 -18.69 -58.19
C THR A 38 -5.68 -17.72 -57.05
N ILE A 39 -6.56 -16.75 -57.28
CA ILE A 39 -7.03 -15.81 -56.25
C ILE A 39 -7.80 -16.55 -55.17
N ASP A 40 -8.72 -17.45 -55.54
CA ASP A 40 -9.50 -18.28 -54.62
C ASP A 40 -8.60 -19.13 -53.72
N ASP A 41 -7.61 -19.83 -54.30
CA ASP A 41 -6.63 -20.62 -53.54
C ASP A 41 -5.82 -19.74 -52.57
N GLY A 42 -5.43 -18.53 -52.99
CA GLY A 42 -4.77 -17.55 -52.14
C GLY A 42 -5.66 -17.05 -50.98
N LEU A 43 -6.95 -16.83 -51.24
CA LEU A 43 -7.93 -16.43 -50.23
C LEU A 43 -8.19 -17.57 -49.24
N LYS A 44 -8.29 -18.82 -49.69
CA LYS A 44 -8.39 -20.01 -48.81
C LYS A 44 -7.19 -20.16 -47.91
N LEU A 45 -5.98 -19.97 -48.45
CA LEU A 45 -4.76 -19.97 -47.64
C LEU A 45 -4.80 -18.86 -46.57
N THR A 46 -5.24 -17.65 -46.96
CA THR A 46 -5.39 -16.53 -46.04
C THR A 46 -6.44 -16.81 -44.96
N ASN A 47 -7.56 -17.44 -45.33
CA ASN A 47 -8.62 -17.85 -44.41
C ASN A 47 -8.11 -18.87 -43.39
N ALA A 48 -7.29 -19.84 -43.80
CA ALA A 48 -6.65 -20.79 -42.89
C ALA A 48 -5.62 -20.12 -41.97
N ASN A 49 -4.91 -19.09 -42.46
CA ASN A 49 -3.99 -18.31 -41.64
C ASN A 49 -4.73 -17.47 -40.59
N PHE A 50 -5.88 -16.88 -40.94
CA PHE A 50 -6.72 -16.18 -39.97
C PHE A 50 -7.31 -17.12 -38.93
N ASP A 51 -7.75 -18.33 -39.30
CA ASP A 51 -8.22 -19.32 -38.31
C ASP A 51 -7.14 -19.61 -37.26
N LYS A 52 -5.92 -19.90 -37.72
CA LYS A 52 -4.77 -20.15 -36.83
C LYS A 52 -4.46 -18.95 -35.95
N LYS A 53 -4.49 -17.74 -36.51
CA LYS A 53 -4.22 -16.49 -35.77
C LYS A 53 -5.29 -16.26 -34.71
N ASN A 54 -6.57 -16.37 -35.07
CA ASN A 54 -7.69 -16.19 -34.16
C ASN A 54 -7.65 -17.25 -33.05
N GLU A 55 -7.36 -18.51 -33.39
CA GLU A 55 -7.20 -19.59 -32.42
C GLU A 55 -6.08 -19.30 -31.41
N MET A 56 -4.92 -18.83 -31.85
CA MET A 56 -3.85 -18.40 -30.95
C MET A 56 -4.30 -17.27 -30.01
N THR A 57 -5.04 -16.27 -30.51
CA THR A 57 -5.60 -15.21 -29.67
C THR A 57 -6.60 -15.76 -28.65
N TYR A 58 -7.50 -16.67 -29.04
CA TYR A 58 -8.43 -17.32 -28.11
C TYR A 58 -7.70 -18.14 -27.04
N MET A 59 -6.63 -18.85 -27.39
CA MET A 59 -5.80 -19.57 -26.43
C MET A 59 -5.13 -18.63 -25.42
N ALA A 60 -4.60 -17.49 -25.89
CA ALA A 60 -4.04 -16.46 -25.02
C ALA A 60 -5.10 -15.83 -24.10
N PHE A 61 -6.29 -15.59 -24.63
CA PHE A 61 -7.42 -15.07 -23.88
C PHE A 61 -7.88 -16.07 -22.80
N ALA A 62 -8.00 -17.35 -23.13
CA ALA A 62 -8.36 -18.40 -22.17
C ALA A 62 -7.34 -18.47 -21.01
N LYS A 63 -6.03 -18.38 -21.30
CA LYS A 63 -4.99 -18.31 -20.27
C LYS A 63 -5.14 -17.08 -19.37
N ALA A 64 -5.44 -15.92 -19.94
CA ALA A 64 -5.69 -14.71 -19.15
C ALA A 64 -6.96 -14.82 -18.29
N TYR A 65 -7.99 -15.50 -18.79
CA TYR A 65 -9.20 -15.79 -18.02
C TYR A 65 -8.91 -16.70 -16.82
N ASP A 66 -8.04 -17.69 -16.97
CA ASP A 66 -7.65 -18.57 -15.86
C ASP A 66 -6.84 -17.84 -14.78
N LEU A 67 -6.07 -16.80 -15.16
CA LEU A 67 -5.31 -15.96 -14.22
C LEU A 67 -6.20 -15.01 -13.42
N ASP A 68 -7.17 -14.35 -14.06
CA ASP A 68 -8.10 -13.43 -13.40
C ASP A 68 -9.54 -13.60 -13.92
N LYS A 69 -10.25 -14.54 -13.29
CA LYS A 69 -11.63 -14.89 -13.64
C LYS A 69 -12.62 -13.77 -13.37
N VAL A 70 -12.34 -12.87 -12.43
CA VAL A 70 -13.28 -11.81 -12.06
C VAL A 70 -13.27 -10.73 -13.15
N LYS A 71 -12.07 -10.34 -13.59
CA LYS A 71 -11.89 -9.27 -14.56
C LYS A 71 -12.18 -9.71 -15.99
N ALA A 72 -11.73 -10.90 -16.37
CA ALA A 72 -11.77 -11.35 -17.77
C ALA A 72 -13.11 -12.01 -18.18
N LYS A 73 -14.04 -12.28 -17.25
CA LYS A 73 -15.28 -13.02 -17.54
C LYS A 73 -16.13 -12.39 -18.64
N VAL A 74 -16.51 -11.12 -18.47
CA VAL A 74 -17.41 -10.44 -19.43
C VAL A 74 -16.77 -10.30 -20.81
N PRO A 75 -15.50 -9.84 -20.93
CA PRO A 75 -14.82 -9.80 -22.22
C PRO A 75 -14.66 -11.18 -22.87
N TYR A 76 -14.37 -12.23 -22.10
CA TYR A 76 -14.21 -13.60 -22.60
C TYR A 76 -15.53 -14.18 -23.10
N GLU A 77 -16.63 -14.01 -22.37
CA GLU A 77 -17.96 -14.43 -22.81
C GLU A 77 -18.37 -13.73 -24.11
N ASN A 78 -18.07 -12.43 -24.24
CA ASN A 78 -18.32 -11.69 -25.47
C ASN A 78 -17.43 -12.17 -26.63
N ALA A 79 -16.17 -12.53 -26.37
CA ALA A 79 -15.30 -13.11 -27.39
C ALA A 79 -15.81 -14.48 -27.87
N MET A 80 -16.33 -15.31 -26.97
CA MET A 80 -16.94 -16.59 -27.34
C MET A 80 -18.23 -16.42 -28.15
N LYS A 81 -19.03 -15.37 -27.86
CA LYS A 81 -20.18 -14.99 -28.70
C LYS A 81 -19.73 -14.54 -30.08
N ALA A 82 -18.67 -13.73 -30.18
CA ALA A 82 -18.09 -13.31 -31.46
C ALA A 82 -17.66 -14.54 -32.28
N LYS A 83 -16.92 -15.48 -31.69
CA LYS A 83 -16.53 -16.75 -32.31
C LYS A 83 -17.71 -17.50 -32.92
N LYS A 84 -18.79 -17.64 -32.14
CA LYS A 84 -19.98 -18.34 -32.57
C LYS A 84 -20.66 -17.63 -33.74
N LEU A 85 -20.85 -16.31 -33.65
CA LEU A 85 -21.43 -15.51 -34.73
C LEU A 85 -20.63 -15.61 -36.03
N SER A 86 -19.30 -15.54 -35.94
CA SER A 86 -18.40 -15.66 -37.10
C SER A 86 -18.43 -17.05 -37.71
N ALA A 87 -18.43 -18.10 -36.88
CA ALA A 87 -18.52 -19.48 -37.34
C ALA A 87 -19.87 -19.80 -38.02
N ASP A 88 -20.98 -19.33 -37.43
CA ASP A 88 -22.32 -19.50 -37.99
C ASP A 88 -22.43 -18.80 -39.37
N LEU A 89 -21.89 -17.58 -39.49
CA LEU A 89 -21.85 -16.83 -40.75
C LEU A 89 -20.94 -17.48 -41.80
N CYS A 90 -19.74 -17.92 -41.42
CA CYS A 90 -18.83 -18.63 -42.34
C CYS A 90 -19.46 -19.93 -42.85
N THR A 91 -20.17 -20.66 -41.99
CA THR A 91 -20.90 -21.88 -42.36
C THR A 91 -22.04 -21.57 -43.33
N TYR A 92 -22.78 -20.48 -43.11
CA TYR A 92 -23.82 -20.00 -44.02
C TYR A 92 -23.26 -19.65 -45.40
N ILE A 93 -22.16 -18.89 -45.46
CA ILE A 93 -21.51 -18.50 -46.72
C ILE A 93 -20.95 -19.72 -47.45
N THR A 94 -20.31 -20.65 -46.74
CA THR A 94 -19.81 -21.92 -47.31
C THR A 94 -20.96 -22.76 -47.86
N GLY A 95 -22.14 -22.74 -47.21
CA GLY A 95 -23.35 -23.38 -47.69
C GLY A 95 -23.90 -22.76 -48.98
N ILE A 96 -23.90 -21.42 -49.10
CA ILE A 96 -24.25 -20.72 -50.34
C ILE A 96 -23.26 -21.09 -51.46
N ARG A 97 -21.96 -21.06 -51.16
CA ARG A 97 -20.89 -21.45 -52.09
C ARG A 97 -21.09 -22.87 -52.64
N GLY A 98 -21.33 -23.85 -51.78
CA GLY A 98 -21.58 -25.24 -52.17
C GLY A 98 -22.81 -25.40 -53.08
N LYS A 99 -23.89 -24.65 -52.81
CA LYS A 99 -25.09 -24.64 -53.66
C LYS A 99 -24.82 -24.05 -55.04
N MET A 100 -24.07 -22.95 -55.13
CA MET A 100 -23.70 -22.35 -56.43
C MET A 100 -22.85 -23.32 -57.28
N VAL A 101 -21.85 -23.97 -56.66
CA VAL A 101 -21.03 -24.99 -57.32
C VAL A 101 -21.87 -26.18 -57.80
N GLY A 102 -22.80 -26.65 -56.96
CA GLY A 102 -23.70 -27.76 -57.32
C GLY A 102 -24.59 -27.44 -58.51
N LEU A 103 -25.18 -26.24 -58.55
CA LEU A 103 -26.02 -25.77 -59.64
C LEU A 103 -25.26 -25.69 -60.96
N SER A 104 -24.05 -25.11 -60.96
CA SER A 104 -23.21 -25.01 -62.17
C SER A 104 -22.66 -26.37 -62.63
N ALA A 105 -22.56 -27.36 -61.75
CA ALA A 105 -22.19 -28.74 -62.08
C ALA A 105 -23.40 -29.61 -62.50
N GLY A 106 -24.60 -29.05 -62.61
CA GLY A 106 -25.81 -29.76 -63.06
C GLY A 106 -26.49 -30.63 -62.00
N PHE A 107 -26.11 -30.49 -60.72
CA PHE A 107 -26.79 -31.14 -59.61
C PHE A 107 -27.97 -30.29 -59.09
N ASP A 108 -29.05 -30.93 -58.65
CA ASP A 108 -30.19 -30.23 -58.06
C ASP A 108 -29.79 -29.52 -56.74
N ALA A 109 -30.39 -28.36 -56.46
CA ALA A 109 -30.10 -27.46 -55.34
C ALA A 109 -30.22 -28.12 -53.94
N SER A 110 -30.85 -29.29 -53.89
CA SER A 110 -31.04 -30.14 -52.71
C SER A 110 -29.83 -31.04 -52.39
N SER A 111 -28.86 -31.14 -53.30
CA SER A 111 -27.69 -32.02 -53.17
C SER A 111 -26.64 -31.39 -52.28
N LYS A 112 -26.21 -32.09 -51.21
CA LYS A 112 -25.06 -31.67 -50.37
C LYS A 112 -23.77 -31.89 -51.15
N VAL A 113 -23.49 -31.01 -52.10
CA VAL A 113 -22.19 -30.96 -52.76
C VAL A 113 -21.21 -30.37 -51.76
N GLY A 114 -20.31 -31.21 -51.25
CA GLY A 114 -19.24 -30.77 -50.35
C GLY A 114 -18.32 -29.79 -51.05
N ASP A 115 -17.65 -28.95 -50.26
CA ASP A 115 -16.66 -27.96 -50.70
C ASP A 115 -15.38 -28.57 -51.33
N THR A 116 -15.44 -29.83 -51.73
CA THR A 116 -14.32 -30.64 -52.23
C THR A 116 -14.19 -30.62 -53.75
N LEU A 117 -15.15 -30.03 -54.48
CA LEU A 117 -14.98 -29.80 -55.91
C LEU A 117 -13.94 -28.71 -56.13
N ARG A 118 -12.78 -29.10 -56.65
CA ARG A 118 -11.79 -28.14 -57.14
C ARG A 118 -12.41 -27.35 -58.28
N LEU A 119 -12.29 -26.03 -58.24
CA LEU A 119 -12.78 -25.14 -59.30
C LEU A 119 -12.20 -25.48 -60.68
N THR A 120 -11.05 -26.14 -60.72
CA THR A 120 -10.41 -26.68 -61.93
C THR A 120 -11.15 -27.84 -62.59
N LEU A 121 -12.09 -28.48 -61.89
CA LEU A 121 -12.87 -29.63 -62.35
C LEU A 121 -14.30 -29.25 -62.79
N LEU A 122 -14.64 -27.96 -62.80
CA LEU A 122 -15.93 -27.48 -63.29
C LEU A 122 -15.98 -27.62 -64.82
N GLU A 123 -17.06 -28.21 -65.33
CA GLU A 123 -17.27 -28.36 -66.79
C GLU A 123 -17.56 -27.01 -67.46
N LYS A 124 -18.18 -26.07 -66.72
CA LYS A 124 -18.52 -24.70 -67.18
C LYS A 124 -18.09 -23.63 -66.16
N PRO A 125 -16.79 -23.32 -66.06
CA PRO A 125 -16.28 -22.34 -65.10
C PRO A 125 -16.63 -20.87 -65.46
N ASP A 126 -17.11 -20.62 -66.67
CA ASP A 126 -17.59 -19.33 -67.17
C ASP A 126 -19.11 -19.14 -67.06
N ASP A 127 -19.83 -20.10 -66.46
CA ASP A 127 -21.27 -20.02 -66.23
C ASP A 127 -21.61 -18.82 -65.33
N TYR A 128 -22.40 -17.90 -65.86
CA TYR A 128 -22.91 -16.72 -65.16
C TYR A 128 -24.43 -16.80 -64.92
N ASP A 129 -25.17 -17.67 -65.61
CA ASP A 129 -26.63 -17.72 -65.57
C ASP A 129 -27.12 -18.36 -64.25
N ASN A 130 -26.56 -19.52 -63.88
CA ASN A 130 -26.96 -20.20 -62.64
C ASN A 130 -26.60 -19.41 -61.37
N PRO A 131 -25.38 -18.85 -61.24
CA PRO A 131 -25.05 -17.98 -60.10
C PRO A 131 -25.94 -16.75 -60.03
N THR A 132 -26.23 -16.10 -61.17
CA THR A 132 -27.06 -14.89 -61.22
C THR A 132 -28.49 -15.20 -60.80
N ASN A 133 -29.11 -16.27 -61.33
CA ASN A 133 -30.47 -16.64 -60.96
C ASN A 133 -30.59 -17.00 -59.46
N PHE A 134 -29.61 -17.70 -58.91
CA PHE A 134 -29.61 -18.08 -57.50
C PHE A 134 -29.38 -16.89 -56.54
N MET A 135 -28.45 -16.00 -56.87
CA MET A 135 -28.06 -14.89 -56.01
C MET A 135 -28.95 -13.67 -56.18
N ILE A 136 -29.32 -13.32 -57.42
CA ILE A 136 -30.09 -12.12 -57.75
C ILE A 136 -31.57 -12.43 -57.95
N GLY A 137 -31.89 -13.49 -58.69
CA GLY A 137 -33.24 -13.81 -59.15
C GLY A 137 -33.53 -13.25 -60.55
N SER A 138 -34.81 -13.05 -60.87
CA SER A 138 -35.26 -12.69 -62.23
C SER A 138 -34.94 -11.25 -62.66
N ASP A 139 -34.76 -10.32 -61.72
CA ASP A 139 -34.51 -8.90 -62.01
C ASP A 139 -33.37 -8.35 -61.12
N PRO A 140 -32.31 -7.75 -61.71
CA PRO A 140 -31.26 -7.08 -60.94
C PRO A 140 -31.72 -5.83 -60.17
N ALA A 141 -32.84 -5.21 -60.54
CA ALA A 141 -33.40 -4.06 -59.85
C ALA A 141 -34.24 -4.46 -58.61
N ASP A 142 -34.81 -5.66 -58.59
CA ASP A 142 -35.53 -6.23 -57.44
C ASP A 142 -34.95 -7.60 -57.06
N VAL A 143 -33.88 -7.54 -56.26
CA VAL A 143 -33.12 -8.70 -55.81
C VAL A 143 -33.98 -9.57 -54.89
N THR A 144 -34.41 -10.72 -55.38
CA THR A 144 -35.21 -11.72 -54.65
C THR A 144 -34.41 -12.96 -54.26
N GLY A 145 -33.19 -13.11 -54.79
CA GLY A 145 -32.29 -14.22 -54.53
C GLY A 145 -31.55 -14.15 -53.19
N GLU A 146 -30.64 -15.12 -52.96
CA GLU A 146 -29.91 -15.27 -51.70
C GLU A 146 -28.93 -14.11 -51.41
N ALA A 147 -28.56 -13.28 -52.39
CA ALA A 147 -27.67 -12.13 -52.18
C ALA A 147 -28.25 -11.10 -51.19
N LYS A 148 -29.58 -10.89 -51.22
CA LYS A 148 -30.26 -9.97 -50.29
C LYS A 148 -30.19 -10.47 -48.86
N LYS A 149 -30.48 -11.76 -48.64
CA LYS A 149 -30.37 -12.41 -47.33
C LYS A 149 -28.94 -12.40 -46.81
N LEU A 150 -27.96 -12.65 -47.68
CA LEU A 150 -26.54 -12.55 -47.35
C LEU A 150 -26.18 -11.13 -46.88
N LYS A 151 -26.58 -10.10 -47.62
CA LYS A 151 -26.33 -8.70 -47.25
C LYS A 151 -26.93 -8.34 -45.89
N GLU A 152 -28.20 -8.68 -45.66
CA GLU A 152 -28.86 -8.42 -44.38
C GLU A 152 -28.17 -9.16 -43.21
N THR A 153 -27.74 -10.40 -43.45
CA THR A 153 -27.02 -11.20 -42.45
C THR A 153 -25.64 -10.61 -42.14
N LEU A 154 -24.92 -10.11 -43.14
CA LEU A 154 -23.63 -9.42 -42.97
C LEU A 154 -23.80 -8.13 -42.16
N ILE A 155 -24.79 -7.29 -42.48
CA ILE A 155 -25.06 -6.06 -41.74
C ILE A 155 -25.40 -6.36 -40.27
N LYS A 156 -26.26 -7.36 -40.03
CA LYS A 156 -26.60 -7.81 -38.67
C LYS A 156 -25.37 -8.35 -37.93
N TYR A 157 -24.51 -9.11 -38.60
CA TYR A 157 -23.28 -9.64 -38.01
C TYR A 157 -22.36 -8.52 -37.53
N TYR A 158 -22.04 -7.54 -38.40
CA TYR A 158 -21.15 -6.44 -38.02
C TYR A 158 -21.73 -5.58 -36.89
N ALA A 159 -23.05 -5.32 -36.90
CA ALA A 159 -23.72 -4.61 -35.81
C ALA A 159 -23.67 -5.40 -34.49
N ASN A 160 -23.91 -6.71 -34.53
CA ASN A 160 -23.81 -7.57 -33.35
C ASN A 160 -22.37 -7.62 -32.82
N LEU A 161 -21.37 -7.67 -33.70
CA LEU A 161 -19.95 -7.68 -33.33
C LEU A 161 -19.54 -6.37 -32.65
N GLU A 162 -19.99 -5.23 -33.16
CA GLU A 162 -19.76 -3.91 -32.56
C GLU A 162 -20.40 -3.82 -31.16
N ASN A 163 -21.64 -4.31 -31.00
CA ASN A 163 -22.35 -4.32 -29.71
C ASN A 163 -21.70 -5.18 -28.62
N LEU A 164 -20.85 -6.14 -29.00
CA LEU A 164 -20.10 -6.96 -28.04
C LEU A 164 -18.89 -6.22 -27.45
N LEU A 165 -18.46 -5.11 -28.08
CA LEU A 165 -17.29 -4.34 -27.67
C LEU A 165 -17.62 -3.25 -26.63
N PRO A 166 -16.65 -2.86 -25.79
CA PRO A 166 -16.79 -1.70 -24.92
C PRO A 166 -17.00 -0.41 -25.72
N GLU A 167 -17.85 0.48 -25.22
CA GLU A 167 -18.23 1.76 -25.87
C GLU A 167 -17.04 2.60 -26.34
N LYS A 168 -15.94 2.61 -25.56
CA LYS A 168 -14.70 3.32 -25.91
C LYS A 168 -14.01 2.78 -27.17
N SER A 169 -14.18 1.49 -27.46
CA SER A 169 -13.54 0.81 -28.61
C SER A 169 -14.46 0.73 -29.83
N GLN A 170 -15.78 0.86 -29.67
CA GLN A 170 -16.78 0.75 -30.75
C GLN A 170 -16.47 1.69 -31.93
N LYS A 171 -16.21 2.97 -31.66
CA LYS A 171 -15.94 3.96 -32.71
C LYS A 171 -14.72 3.63 -33.57
N ASN A 172 -13.63 3.18 -32.94
CA ASN A 172 -12.39 2.82 -33.64
C ASN A 172 -12.57 1.51 -34.42
N PHE A 173 -13.28 0.54 -33.84
CA PHE A 173 -13.60 -0.71 -34.50
C PHE A 173 -14.49 -0.50 -35.73
N ALA A 174 -15.59 0.24 -35.58
CA ALA A 174 -16.52 0.59 -36.66
C ALA A 174 -15.80 1.24 -37.86
N ALA A 175 -14.82 2.11 -37.60
CA ALA A 175 -14.02 2.73 -38.65
C ALA A 175 -13.16 1.71 -39.43
N ARG A 176 -12.62 0.69 -38.77
CA ARG A 176 -11.79 -0.35 -39.39
C ARG A 176 -12.60 -1.35 -40.21
N ILE A 177 -13.80 -1.73 -39.75
CA ILE A 177 -14.65 -2.70 -40.46
C ILE A 177 -15.52 -2.06 -41.54
N LYS A 178 -15.66 -0.73 -41.56
CA LYS A 178 -16.49 0.01 -42.53
C LYS A 178 -16.29 -0.41 -44.00
N PRO A 179 -15.06 -0.67 -44.50
CA PRO A 179 -14.85 -1.11 -45.89
C PRO A 179 -15.44 -2.49 -46.19
N SER A 180 -15.61 -3.35 -45.17
CA SER A 180 -16.11 -4.72 -45.30
C SER A 180 -17.62 -4.84 -45.09
N ILE A 181 -18.29 -3.74 -44.68
CA ILE A 181 -19.75 -3.69 -44.54
C ILE A 181 -20.37 -3.44 -45.93
N PRO A 182 -21.33 -4.26 -46.38
CA PRO A 182 -22.04 -4.01 -47.63
C PRO A 182 -22.70 -2.63 -47.67
N THR A 183 -22.37 -1.82 -48.68
CA THR A 183 -22.98 -0.51 -48.87
C THR A 183 -24.37 -0.64 -49.52
N LYS A 184 -25.18 0.43 -49.45
CA LYS A 184 -26.48 0.46 -50.12
C LYS A 184 -26.29 0.40 -51.65
N GLU A 185 -25.40 1.24 -52.17
CA GLU A 185 -25.07 1.36 -53.59
C GLU A 185 -23.55 1.47 -53.79
N VAL A 186 -23.09 1.04 -54.98
CA VAL A 186 -21.70 1.07 -55.45
C VAL A 186 -21.70 1.63 -56.87
N TYR A 187 -20.74 2.50 -57.19
CA TYR A 187 -20.58 3.00 -58.54
C TYR A 187 -19.99 1.90 -59.44
N SER A 188 -20.72 1.50 -60.48
CA SER A 188 -20.21 0.60 -61.51
C SER A 188 -19.68 1.39 -62.69
N ALA A 189 -18.40 1.21 -63.02
CA ALA A 189 -17.79 1.77 -64.21
C ALA A 189 -18.34 1.15 -65.50
N GLU A 190 -18.84 -0.09 -65.44
CA GLU A 190 -19.41 -0.81 -66.58
C GLU A 190 -20.80 -0.28 -66.96
N HIS A 191 -21.59 0.13 -65.96
CA HIS A 191 -22.96 0.63 -66.16
C HIS A 191 -23.10 2.14 -66.00
N GLU A 192 -21.99 2.85 -65.73
CA GLU A 192 -21.89 4.29 -65.51
C GLU A 192 -22.91 4.84 -64.48
N LYS A 193 -23.35 4.00 -63.54
CA LYS A 193 -24.40 4.33 -62.56
C LYS A 193 -24.16 3.70 -61.20
N MET A 194 -24.85 4.23 -60.19
CA MET A 194 -24.95 3.60 -58.87
C MET A 194 -25.84 2.36 -58.97
N ILE A 195 -25.29 1.20 -58.63
CA ILE A 195 -26.01 -0.08 -58.58
C ILE A 195 -26.01 -0.65 -57.17
N SER A 196 -26.92 -1.56 -56.87
CA SER A 196 -26.95 -2.25 -55.59
C SER A 196 -25.68 -3.09 -55.37
N TRP A 197 -25.28 -3.28 -54.11
CA TRP A 197 -24.13 -4.12 -53.76
C TRP A 197 -24.30 -5.56 -54.27
N GLU A 198 -25.52 -6.08 -54.21
CA GLU A 198 -25.88 -7.42 -54.69
C GLU A 198 -25.63 -7.52 -56.20
N TRP A 199 -26.11 -6.54 -56.99
CA TRP A 199 -25.86 -6.47 -58.43
C TRP A 199 -24.37 -6.42 -58.71
N TYR A 200 -23.63 -5.50 -58.07
CA TYR A 200 -22.20 -5.30 -58.33
C TYR A 200 -21.36 -6.56 -58.13
N ASN A 201 -21.72 -7.40 -57.15
CA ASN A 201 -20.91 -8.57 -56.78
C ASN A 201 -21.35 -9.87 -57.46
N PHE A 202 -22.64 -10.02 -57.83
CA PHE A 202 -23.20 -11.32 -58.22
C PHE A 202 -24.02 -11.33 -59.51
N TYR A 203 -24.33 -10.17 -60.12
CA TYR A 203 -25.07 -10.14 -61.38
C TYR A 203 -24.13 -10.33 -62.57
N HIS A 204 -24.44 -11.28 -63.44
CA HIS A 204 -23.65 -11.65 -64.62
C HIS A 204 -22.18 -11.97 -64.27
N ALA A 205 -21.94 -12.36 -63.01
CA ALA A 205 -20.63 -12.75 -62.52
C ALA A 205 -20.40 -14.24 -62.82
N PRO A 206 -19.26 -14.61 -63.42
CA PRO A 206 -18.90 -16.01 -63.62
C PRO A 206 -18.82 -16.75 -62.29
N ILE A 207 -19.19 -18.04 -62.27
CA ILE A 207 -19.18 -18.86 -61.05
C ILE A 207 -17.84 -18.79 -60.31
N VAL A 208 -16.71 -18.81 -61.01
CA VAL A 208 -15.37 -18.70 -60.40
C VAL A 208 -15.13 -17.35 -59.72
N ALA A 209 -15.68 -16.26 -60.26
CA ALA A 209 -15.57 -14.93 -59.67
C ALA A 209 -16.52 -14.77 -58.48
N ALA A 210 -17.76 -15.28 -58.60
CA ALA A 210 -18.73 -15.28 -57.50
C ALA A 210 -18.22 -16.08 -56.29
N ILE A 211 -17.53 -17.19 -56.52
CA ILE A 211 -16.90 -18.00 -55.48
C ILE A 211 -15.73 -17.28 -54.82
N ALA A 212 -14.81 -16.71 -55.61
CA ALA A 212 -13.70 -15.92 -55.07
C ALA A 212 -14.21 -14.73 -54.22
N GLN A 213 -15.32 -14.11 -54.63
CA GLN A 213 -15.98 -13.05 -53.85
C GLN A 213 -16.55 -13.56 -52.52
N MET A 214 -17.10 -14.78 -52.47
CA MET A 214 -17.53 -15.40 -51.19
C MET A 214 -16.35 -15.66 -50.26
N ASP A 215 -15.23 -16.16 -50.79
CA ASP A 215 -14.04 -16.45 -49.99
C ASP A 215 -13.37 -15.17 -49.48
N ARG A 216 -13.47 -14.06 -50.24
CA ARG A 216 -13.13 -12.72 -49.77
C ARG A 216 -14.04 -12.28 -48.62
N ILE A 217 -15.36 -12.47 -48.71
CA ILE A 217 -16.28 -12.12 -47.62
C ILE A 217 -15.96 -12.94 -46.36
N ILE A 218 -15.65 -14.24 -46.49
CA ILE A 218 -15.19 -15.07 -45.36
C ILE A 218 -13.91 -14.50 -44.75
N ASN A 219 -12.98 -14.03 -45.58
CA ASN A 219 -11.75 -13.39 -45.15
C ASN A 219 -12.01 -12.15 -44.29
N ASP A 220 -12.89 -11.27 -44.77
CA ASP A 220 -13.33 -10.07 -44.06
C ASP A 220 -13.98 -10.41 -42.71
N VAL A 221 -14.84 -11.43 -42.67
CA VAL A 221 -15.51 -11.92 -41.45
C VAL A 221 -14.50 -12.41 -40.41
N LYS A 222 -13.52 -13.22 -40.84
CA LYS A 222 -12.46 -13.75 -39.95
C LYS A 222 -11.50 -12.67 -39.47
N ASN A 223 -11.18 -11.69 -40.32
CA ASN A 223 -10.36 -10.56 -39.92
C ASN A 223 -11.10 -9.66 -38.90
N ALA A 224 -12.38 -9.37 -39.13
CA ALA A 224 -13.21 -8.61 -38.20
C ALA A 224 -13.38 -9.33 -36.84
N GLU A 225 -13.54 -10.66 -36.85
CA GLU A 225 -13.52 -11.48 -35.64
C GLU A 225 -12.20 -11.29 -34.87
N GLY A 226 -11.07 -11.46 -35.55
CA GLY A 226 -9.74 -11.31 -34.95
C GLY A 226 -9.54 -9.94 -34.32
N ASP A 227 -9.93 -8.87 -35.02
CA ASP A 227 -9.87 -7.50 -34.52
C ASP A 227 -10.77 -7.29 -33.29
N ALA A 228 -12.00 -7.82 -33.30
CA ALA A 228 -12.93 -7.71 -32.18
C ALA A 228 -12.39 -8.43 -30.94
N VAL A 229 -11.85 -9.65 -31.12
CA VAL A 229 -11.27 -10.43 -30.02
C VAL A 229 -10.02 -9.75 -29.46
N ASN A 230 -9.18 -9.16 -30.30
CA ASN A 230 -8.01 -8.40 -29.85
C ASN A 230 -8.41 -7.18 -29.02
N GLU A 231 -9.45 -6.45 -29.41
CA GLU A 231 -9.98 -5.32 -28.63
C GLU A 231 -10.56 -5.77 -27.28
N LEU A 232 -11.33 -6.87 -27.27
CA LEU A 232 -11.84 -7.47 -26.04
C LEU A 232 -10.71 -7.91 -25.12
N PHE A 233 -9.66 -8.54 -25.67
CA PHE A 233 -8.49 -8.95 -24.92
C PHE A 233 -7.71 -7.75 -24.35
N ALA A 234 -7.52 -6.69 -25.14
CA ALA A 234 -6.89 -5.46 -24.70
C ALA A 234 -7.68 -4.76 -23.58
N SER A 235 -9.01 -4.83 -23.63
CA SER A 235 -9.90 -4.25 -22.61
C SER A 235 -9.72 -4.89 -21.23
N VAL A 236 -9.28 -6.16 -21.16
CA VAL A 236 -9.01 -6.85 -19.89
C VAL A 236 -7.93 -6.11 -19.12
N ASN A 237 -6.87 -5.63 -19.76
CA ASN A 237 -5.73 -5.00 -19.08
C ASN A 237 -5.72 -3.48 -19.17
N ALA A 238 -6.68 -2.87 -19.88
CA ALA A 238 -6.72 -1.42 -20.12
C ALA A 238 -6.84 -0.59 -18.82
N SER A 239 -7.40 -1.17 -17.75
CA SER A 239 -7.56 -0.53 -16.45
C SER A 239 -6.41 -0.83 -15.46
N ASP A 240 -5.44 -1.66 -15.83
CA ASP A 240 -4.36 -2.03 -14.92
C ASP A 240 -3.34 -0.92 -14.75
N PHE A 241 -2.94 -0.71 -13.49
CA PHE A 241 -1.77 0.09 -13.17
C PHE A 241 -0.52 -0.62 -13.69
N LYS A 242 0.31 0.11 -14.44
CA LYS A 242 1.60 -0.39 -14.89
C LYS A 242 2.62 -0.22 -13.78
N PHE A 243 3.18 -1.31 -13.30
CA PHE A 243 4.27 -1.33 -12.31
C PHE A 243 5.55 -1.85 -12.97
N ASP A 244 6.69 -1.25 -12.64
CA ASP A 244 8.01 -1.63 -13.17
C ASP A 244 8.98 -2.10 -12.08
N LYS A 245 8.68 -1.82 -10.80
CA LYS A 245 9.48 -2.22 -9.65
C LYS A 245 8.65 -3.01 -8.66
N LEU A 246 9.21 -4.15 -8.24
CA LEU A 246 8.69 -5.00 -7.18
C LEU A 246 9.69 -4.99 -6.03
N THR A 247 9.21 -4.69 -4.83
CA THR A 247 10.04 -4.69 -3.62
C THR A 247 9.31 -5.38 -2.49
N ALA A 248 10.02 -6.17 -1.68
CA ALA A 248 9.46 -6.70 -0.45
C ALA A 248 9.39 -5.58 0.59
N LYS A 249 8.25 -5.46 1.26
CA LYS A 249 8.02 -4.54 2.38
C LYS A 249 7.53 -5.31 3.59
N VAL A 250 7.96 -4.85 4.75
CA VAL A 250 7.55 -5.37 6.05
C VAL A 250 6.85 -4.24 6.79
N VAL A 251 5.64 -4.50 7.26
CA VAL A 251 4.86 -3.56 8.06
C VAL A 251 4.57 -4.22 9.39
N ALA A 252 5.10 -3.64 10.47
CA ALA A 252 4.87 -4.11 11.83
C ALA A 252 4.16 -3.02 12.64
N PRO A 253 3.21 -3.35 13.53
CA PRO A 253 2.56 -2.36 14.40
C PRO A 253 3.55 -1.63 15.32
N THR A 254 4.61 -2.31 15.76
CA THR A 254 5.69 -1.73 16.56
C THR A 254 7.03 -2.31 16.13
N SER A 255 8.07 -1.49 16.15
CA SER A 255 9.48 -1.92 15.98
C SER A 255 10.17 -2.27 17.30
N TYR A 256 9.49 -2.09 18.44
CA TYR A 256 10.01 -2.36 19.77
C TYR A 256 9.11 -3.33 20.54
N VAL A 257 9.70 -4.43 21.02
CA VAL A 257 9.03 -5.47 21.82
C VAL A 257 9.93 -5.85 22.99
N PHE A 258 9.35 -6.29 24.11
CA PHE A 258 10.14 -6.80 25.24
C PHE A 258 10.42 -8.29 25.06
N THR A 259 11.46 -8.79 25.73
CA THR A 259 11.74 -10.22 25.80
C THR A 259 10.53 -10.99 26.31
N GLY A 260 10.13 -12.03 25.56
CA GLY A 260 8.93 -12.84 25.85
C GLY A 260 7.65 -12.36 25.17
N ASP A 261 7.63 -11.19 24.54
CA ASP A 261 6.49 -10.75 23.71
C ASP A 261 6.53 -11.39 22.32
N HIS A 262 5.35 -11.60 21.72
CA HIS A 262 5.25 -11.99 20.32
C HIS A 262 5.46 -10.78 19.40
N TYR A 263 6.40 -10.90 18.47
CA TYR A 263 6.57 -9.94 17.38
C TYR A 263 5.73 -10.38 16.17
N THR A 264 4.83 -9.50 15.70
CA THR A 264 3.99 -9.73 14.52
C THR A 264 4.31 -8.69 13.44
N ALA A 265 4.49 -9.13 12.20
CA ALA A 265 4.70 -8.26 11.05
C ALA A 265 4.09 -8.85 9.78
N ASP A 266 3.49 -7.99 8.97
CA ASP A 266 2.96 -8.34 7.66
C ASP A 266 4.07 -8.17 6.61
N VAL A 267 4.35 -9.23 5.86
CA VAL A 267 5.35 -9.24 4.79
C VAL A 267 4.64 -9.38 3.45
N PHE A 268 4.81 -8.40 2.56
CA PHE A 268 4.16 -8.40 1.25
C PHE A 268 5.05 -7.78 0.18
N VAL A 269 4.70 -8.03 -1.08
CA VAL A 269 5.36 -7.43 -2.24
C VAL A 269 4.65 -6.13 -2.59
N ALA A 270 5.36 -5.02 -2.50
CA ALA A 270 4.91 -3.72 -2.96
C ALA A 270 5.35 -3.51 -4.42
N ALA A 271 4.37 -3.30 -5.30
CA ALA A 271 4.58 -2.92 -6.69
C ALA A 271 4.39 -1.40 -6.85
N TYR A 272 5.33 -0.73 -7.53
CA TYR A 272 5.22 0.69 -7.84
C TYR A 272 5.85 1.00 -9.21
N ASN A 273 5.61 2.22 -9.70
CA ASN A 273 6.14 2.69 -10.99
C ASN A 273 7.22 3.75 -10.75
N SER A 274 8.44 3.50 -11.18
CA SER A 274 9.57 4.42 -11.00
C SER A 274 9.54 5.65 -11.91
N THR A 275 8.80 5.57 -13.02
CA THR A 275 8.63 6.65 -14.00
C THR A 275 7.45 7.57 -13.69
N GLN A 276 6.50 7.11 -12.88
CA GLN A 276 5.28 7.84 -12.56
C GLN A 276 5.20 8.14 -11.06
N ASN A 277 5.53 9.37 -10.69
CA ASN A 277 5.48 9.82 -9.31
C ASN A 277 4.03 10.01 -8.84
N PRO A 278 3.59 9.32 -7.76
CA PRO A 278 2.30 9.60 -7.14
C PRO A 278 2.32 10.96 -6.44
N VAL A 279 1.13 11.54 -6.25
CA VAL A 279 0.98 12.77 -5.45
C VAL A 279 0.61 12.38 -4.04
N ILE A 280 1.40 12.76 -3.04
CA ILE A 280 1.18 12.43 -1.64
C ILE A 280 0.84 13.69 -0.86
N TYR A 281 -0.25 13.64 -0.11
CA TYR A 281 -0.67 14.72 0.77
C TYR A 281 -0.74 14.21 2.20
N LEU A 282 -0.18 14.96 3.13
CA LEU A 282 -0.33 14.72 4.57
C LEU A 282 -1.51 15.52 5.10
N GLY A 283 -2.31 14.90 5.97
CA GLY A 283 -3.47 15.52 6.60
C GLY A 283 -4.55 14.51 6.97
N GLU A 284 -5.52 14.99 7.73
CA GLU A 284 -6.72 14.20 7.99
C GLU A 284 -7.56 14.07 6.71
N PHE A 285 -8.21 12.91 6.56
CA PHE A 285 -9.00 12.59 5.37
C PHE A 285 -10.38 12.07 5.78
N ASP A 286 -11.36 12.32 4.93
CA ASP A 286 -12.72 11.78 5.08
C ASP A 286 -12.70 10.27 4.87
N SER A 287 -13.38 9.53 5.76
CA SER A 287 -13.58 8.09 5.67
C SER A 287 -14.50 7.64 4.51
N ILE A 288 -15.21 8.56 3.85
CA ILE A 288 -16.15 8.27 2.75
C ILE A 288 -15.45 8.32 1.39
N LYS A 289 -15.72 7.34 0.52
CA LYS A 289 -15.24 7.35 -0.88
C LYS A 289 -16.05 8.33 -1.73
N PRO A 290 -15.43 9.13 -2.64
CA PRO A 290 -13.99 9.21 -2.89
C PRO A 290 -13.27 9.96 -1.75
N TYR A 291 -12.15 9.39 -1.29
CA TYR A 291 -11.39 9.97 -0.17
C TYR A 291 -10.89 11.37 -0.50
N LYS A 292 -11.24 12.34 0.35
CA LYS A 292 -10.82 13.74 0.25
C LYS A 292 -10.08 14.13 1.52
N LEU A 293 -9.13 15.05 1.39
CA LEU A 293 -8.52 15.71 2.55
C LEU A 293 -9.58 16.59 3.20
N LEU A 294 -9.64 16.57 4.52
CA LEU A 294 -10.42 17.54 5.29
C LEU A 294 -9.72 18.91 5.19
N SER A 295 -10.49 19.99 5.08
CA SER A 295 -9.93 21.34 4.97
C SER A 295 -9.03 21.66 6.17
N GLY A 296 -7.72 21.73 5.93
CA GLY A 296 -6.67 21.97 6.93
C GLY A 296 -5.33 22.25 6.26
N THR A 297 -4.29 22.56 7.04
CA THR A 297 -2.93 22.81 6.52
C THR A 297 -2.38 21.55 5.86
N ILE A 298 -2.39 21.50 4.53
CA ILE A 298 -1.84 20.39 3.75
C ILE A 298 -0.31 20.55 3.72
N ASP A 299 0.41 19.67 4.42
CA ASP A 299 1.86 19.58 4.29
C ASP A 299 2.20 18.66 3.12
N SER A 300 2.84 19.22 2.09
CA SER A 300 3.39 18.51 0.94
C SER A 300 4.92 18.58 0.88
N THR A 301 5.55 19.26 1.84
CA THR A 301 6.99 19.50 1.87
C THR A 301 7.76 18.41 2.59
N SER A 302 7.13 17.79 3.60
CA SER A 302 7.72 16.72 4.40
C SER A 302 7.78 15.36 3.70
N VAL A 303 7.15 15.21 2.53
CA VAL A 303 7.21 13.98 1.72
C VAL A 303 7.85 14.28 0.37
N LYS A 304 9.07 13.80 0.18
CA LYS A 304 9.77 13.89 -1.11
C LYS A 304 9.49 12.64 -1.92
N VAL A 305 8.85 12.79 -3.08
CA VAL A 305 8.60 11.67 -3.99
C VAL A 305 9.75 11.56 -4.99
N VAL A 306 10.47 10.45 -4.95
CA VAL A 306 11.60 10.14 -5.83
C VAL A 306 11.39 8.75 -6.41
N SER A 307 11.40 8.64 -7.74
CA SER A 307 11.26 7.36 -8.45
C SER A 307 10.05 6.52 -8.00
N GLY A 308 8.88 7.15 -7.91
CA GLY A 308 7.64 6.49 -7.50
C GLY A 308 7.47 6.25 -5.99
N LEU A 309 8.49 6.55 -5.18
CA LEU A 309 8.47 6.35 -3.73
C LEU A 309 8.40 7.68 -2.98
N GLY A 310 7.40 7.82 -2.11
CA GLY A 310 7.35 8.91 -1.14
C GLY A 310 8.24 8.63 0.06
N LYS A 311 9.23 9.50 0.30
CA LYS A 311 10.04 9.50 1.51
C LYS A 311 9.54 10.58 2.46
N TYR A 312 8.91 10.16 3.55
CA TYR A 312 8.55 11.03 4.67
C TYR A 312 9.77 11.22 5.57
N ASP A 313 10.16 12.47 5.79
CA ASP A 313 11.34 12.85 6.57
C ASP A 313 11.02 14.09 7.40
N VAL A 314 10.88 13.91 8.71
CA VAL A 314 10.56 14.98 9.65
C VAL A 314 11.45 14.88 10.88
N GLN A 315 11.85 16.04 11.39
CA GLN A 315 12.51 16.11 12.69
C GLN A 315 11.46 15.84 13.78
N ALA A 316 11.66 14.78 14.56
CA ALA A 316 10.79 14.42 15.67
C ALA A 316 10.68 15.58 16.68
N SER A 317 9.46 16.05 16.93
CA SER A 317 9.17 17.13 17.89
C SER A 317 8.30 16.61 19.03
N GLY A 318 8.80 16.76 20.27
CA GLY A 318 8.12 16.29 21.47
C GLY A 318 8.19 14.78 21.70
N THR A 319 8.34 14.39 22.97
CA THR A 319 8.36 12.97 23.39
C THR A 319 6.95 12.39 23.37
N GLY A 320 6.81 11.12 22.96
CA GLY A 320 5.54 10.39 22.95
C GLY A 320 5.24 9.73 21.62
N LEU A 321 4.02 9.19 21.51
CA LEU A 321 3.52 8.56 20.29
C LEU A 321 3.11 9.65 19.29
N GLN A 322 3.80 9.71 18.16
CA GLN A 322 3.50 10.61 17.05
C GLN A 322 2.66 9.87 16.03
N LYS A 323 1.53 10.46 15.63
CA LYS A 323 0.63 9.91 14.62
C LYS A 323 0.62 10.81 13.41
N TRP A 324 0.58 10.20 12.23
CA TRP A 324 0.48 10.91 10.97
C TRP A 324 -0.38 10.12 9.99
N ALA A 325 -1.03 10.84 9.09
CA ALA A 325 -1.95 10.27 8.13
C ALA A 325 -1.91 11.08 6.84
N GLY A 326 -2.41 10.49 5.77
CA GLY A 326 -2.46 11.16 4.49
C GLY A 326 -3.16 10.36 3.41
N LEU A 327 -3.12 10.92 2.21
CA LEU A 327 -3.67 10.34 1.00
C LEU A 327 -2.58 10.27 -0.07
N ILE A 328 -2.42 9.09 -0.66
CA ILE A 328 -1.64 8.91 -1.89
C ILE A 328 -2.59 8.89 -3.08
N ARG A 329 -2.33 9.72 -4.09
CA ARG A 329 -3.07 9.77 -5.35
C ARG A 329 -2.24 9.19 -6.47
N VAL A 330 -2.79 8.16 -7.12
CA VAL A 330 -2.18 7.49 -8.27
C VAL A 330 -3.01 7.79 -9.51
N LYS A 331 -2.35 8.19 -10.59
CA LYS A 331 -3.03 8.45 -11.86
C LYS A 331 -3.23 7.13 -12.61
N LYS A 332 -4.49 6.82 -12.90
CA LYS A 332 -4.92 5.67 -13.68
C LYS A 332 -4.53 5.80 -15.16
N PRO A 333 -4.54 4.69 -15.92
CA PRO A 333 -4.35 4.71 -17.37
C PRO A 333 -5.39 5.57 -18.12
N ASP A 334 -6.59 5.73 -17.57
CA ASP A 334 -7.66 6.58 -18.14
C ASP A 334 -7.45 8.09 -17.88
N GLY A 335 -6.39 8.45 -17.14
CA GLY A 335 -6.06 9.83 -16.77
C GLY A 335 -6.70 10.32 -15.48
N ALA A 336 -7.65 9.59 -14.90
CA ALA A 336 -8.25 9.93 -13.60
C ALA A 336 -7.31 9.61 -12.44
N PHE A 337 -7.52 10.23 -11.28
CA PHE A 337 -6.77 9.94 -10.07
C PHE A 337 -7.58 9.04 -9.13
N GLU A 338 -6.94 8.00 -8.60
CA GLU A 338 -7.46 7.22 -7.48
C GLU A 338 -6.68 7.55 -6.21
N SER A 339 -7.40 7.74 -5.10
CA SER A 339 -6.82 8.07 -3.80
C SER A 339 -6.82 6.85 -2.88
N TYR A 340 -5.72 6.62 -2.17
CA TYR A 340 -5.62 5.61 -1.11
C TYR A 340 -5.20 6.27 0.20
N PRO A 341 -5.94 6.07 1.30
CA PRO A 341 -5.54 6.58 2.60
C PRO A 341 -4.46 5.73 3.23
N PHE A 342 -3.59 6.36 4.01
CA PHE A 342 -2.64 5.67 4.88
C PHE A 342 -2.57 6.34 6.25
N LYS A 343 -2.14 5.57 7.24
CA LYS A 343 -1.87 6.00 8.61
C LYS A 343 -0.54 5.40 9.04
N GLY A 344 0.23 6.17 9.78
CA GLY A 344 1.47 5.72 10.39
C GLY A 344 1.60 6.29 11.79
N GLU A 345 2.36 5.59 12.62
CA GLU A 345 2.72 6.06 13.95
C GLU A 345 4.17 5.71 14.26
N TYR A 346 4.83 6.55 15.06
CA TYR A 346 6.18 6.33 15.53
C TYR A 346 6.35 6.88 16.95
N MET A 347 7.21 6.26 17.76
CA MET A 347 7.47 6.68 19.13
C MET A 347 8.72 7.56 19.19
N VAL A 348 8.62 8.71 19.85
CA VAL A 348 9.74 9.60 20.13
C VAL A 348 10.08 9.53 21.60
N ALA A 349 11.28 9.09 21.93
CA ALA A 349 11.79 9.08 23.29
C ALA A 349 12.88 10.14 23.45
N ALA A 350 12.94 10.79 24.62
CA ALA A 350 14.09 11.60 24.97
C ALA A 350 15.31 10.69 25.13
N PRO A 351 16.50 11.09 24.63
CA PRO A 351 17.74 10.38 24.94
C PRO A 351 17.91 10.29 26.46
N SER A 352 18.05 9.09 26.99
CA SER A 352 18.32 8.88 28.41
C SER A 352 19.26 7.72 28.60
N ALA A 353 20.18 7.85 29.55
CA ALA A 353 21.07 6.80 30.00
C ALA A 353 20.82 6.57 31.49
N ALA A 354 20.67 5.31 31.89
CA ALA A 354 20.51 4.95 33.29
C ALA A 354 21.88 4.59 33.87
N ILE A 355 22.39 5.44 34.77
CA ILE A 355 23.61 5.18 35.52
C ILE A 355 23.21 4.80 36.94
N PHE A 356 23.53 3.58 37.35
CA PHE A 356 23.20 3.06 38.68
C PHE A 356 24.45 3.05 39.56
N LEU A 357 24.37 3.70 40.73
CA LEU A 357 25.40 3.62 41.75
C LEU A 357 25.05 2.47 42.72
N GLU A 358 25.69 1.31 42.55
CA GLU A 358 25.36 0.09 43.32
C GLU A 358 25.45 0.26 44.83
N LYS A 359 26.40 1.08 45.32
CA LYS A 359 26.57 1.34 46.77
C LYS A 359 25.64 2.42 47.32
N MET A 360 24.93 3.15 46.46
CA MET A 360 24.00 4.23 46.84
C MET A 360 22.52 3.81 46.81
N ASN A 361 22.20 2.52 46.64
CA ASN A 361 20.83 2.01 46.74
C ASN A 361 20.32 1.98 48.20
N VAL A 362 20.26 3.15 48.84
CA VAL A 362 19.91 3.33 50.25
C VAL A 362 18.77 4.33 50.39
N PHE A 363 17.76 3.98 51.18
CA PHE A 363 16.77 4.93 51.69
C PHE A 363 17.05 5.23 53.16
N TYR A 364 17.02 6.51 53.51
CA TYR A 364 17.22 6.97 54.88
C TYR A 364 15.88 7.10 55.61
N ILE A 365 15.84 6.57 56.85
CA ILE A 365 14.68 6.67 57.74
C ILE A 365 14.49 8.11 58.20
N GLY A 366 13.24 8.56 58.20
CA GLY A 366 12.84 9.85 58.77
C GLY A 366 13.07 11.07 57.86
N VAL A 367 13.48 10.85 56.61
CA VAL A 367 13.63 11.90 55.59
C VAL A 367 12.88 11.55 54.31
N ASP A 368 12.59 12.55 53.49
CA ASP A 368 12.04 12.38 52.15
C ASP A 368 13.16 11.92 51.21
N ASN A 369 13.06 10.72 50.63
CA ASN A 369 14.04 10.20 49.69
C ASN A 369 13.55 10.40 48.25
N PRO A 370 14.02 11.42 47.50
CA PRO A 370 13.57 11.67 46.14
C PRO A 370 14.19 10.66 45.17
N ILE A 371 13.37 10.10 44.28
CA ILE A 371 13.81 9.19 43.21
C ILE A 371 13.15 9.58 41.88
N THR A 372 13.83 9.28 40.78
CA THR A 372 13.29 9.37 39.42
C THR A 372 13.28 7.98 38.81
N ILE A 373 12.13 7.57 38.28
CA ILE A 373 11.94 6.27 37.65
C ILE A 373 11.70 6.52 36.16
N SER A 374 12.49 5.85 35.33
CA SER A 374 12.30 5.78 33.89
C SER A 374 12.37 4.33 33.43
N ALA A 375 11.61 3.98 32.40
CA ALA A 375 11.70 2.68 31.75
C ALA A 375 11.72 2.87 30.24
N ALA A 376 12.64 2.19 29.56
CA ALA A 376 12.80 2.30 28.11
C ALA A 376 11.52 1.83 27.40
N GLY A 377 11.05 2.66 26.45
CA GLY A 377 9.83 2.38 25.69
C GLY A 377 8.51 2.64 26.44
N VAL A 378 8.54 3.17 27.67
CA VAL A 378 7.34 3.46 28.47
C VAL A 378 7.31 4.94 28.85
N ALA A 379 6.20 5.61 28.52
CA ALA A 379 5.98 7.00 28.94
C ALA A 379 5.85 7.08 30.48
N PRO A 380 6.37 8.14 31.13
CA PRO A 380 6.29 8.28 32.59
C PRO A 380 4.85 8.22 33.15
N SER A 381 3.85 8.66 32.37
CA SER A 381 2.43 8.57 32.73
C SER A 381 1.88 7.15 32.80
N ASN A 382 2.53 6.20 32.12
CA ASN A 382 2.12 4.80 32.06
C ASN A 382 2.85 3.95 33.10
N LEU A 383 3.78 4.52 33.86
CA LEU A 383 4.47 3.82 34.94
C LEU A 383 3.55 3.68 36.16
N SER A 384 3.53 2.48 36.73
CA SER A 384 2.78 2.10 37.91
C SER A 384 3.73 1.51 38.97
N PRO A 385 4.68 2.32 39.50
CA PRO A 385 5.62 1.82 40.50
C PRO A 385 4.90 1.61 41.84
N SER A 386 5.31 0.58 42.57
CA SER A 386 4.83 0.28 43.92
C SER A 386 6.00 -0.06 44.84
N LEU A 387 5.83 0.25 46.13
CA LEU A 387 6.87 0.07 47.13
C LEU A 387 6.39 -0.87 48.24
N THR A 388 7.26 -1.80 48.63
CA THR A 388 7.12 -2.62 49.84
C THR A 388 8.18 -2.21 50.85
N GLY A 389 7.80 -2.04 52.12
CA GLY A 389 8.71 -1.58 53.19
C GLY A 389 8.72 -0.07 53.43
N GLY A 390 7.78 0.67 52.85
CA GLY A 390 7.62 2.12 53.03
C GLY A 390 6.39 2.67 52.31
N THR A 391 6.30 3.98 52.22
CA THR A 391 5.30 4.68 51.41
C THR A 391 5.97 5.47 50.29
N MET A 392 5.24 5.69 49.20
CA MET A 392 5.72 6.43 48.04
C MET A 392 4.64 7.37 47.53
N ARG A 393 5.01 8.60 47.20
CA ARG A 393 4.11 9.62 46.62
C ARG A 393 4.75 10.29 45.41
N ALA A 394 3.92 10.82 44.51
CA ALA A 394 4.39 11.59 43.36
C ALA A 394 5.04 12.92 43.80
N ASN A 395 6.07 13.36 43.08
CA ASN A 395 6.86 14.55 43.41
C ASN A 395 6.74 15.65 42.33
N GLY A 396 5.51 15.99 41.96
CA GLY A 396 5.17 17.11 41.07
C GLY A 396 5.58 16.98 39.59
N LYS A 397 6.63 16.21 39.28
CA LYS A 397 7.12 15.95 37.91
C LYS A 397 6.80 14.52 37.48
N PRO A 398 6.40 14.27 36.21
CA PRO A 398 6.18 12.91 35.70
C PRO A 398 7.42 12.03 35.90
N GLY A 399 7.23 10.84 36.47
CA GLY A 399 8.32 9.91 36.77
C GLY A 399 9.14 10.24 38.03
N SER A 400 8.84 11.33 38.74
CA SER A 400 9.51 11.71 40.00
C SER A 400 8.65 11.34 41.20
N TYR A 401 9.25 10.72 42.21
CA TYR A 401 8.60 10.22 43.41
C TYR A 401 9.40 10.55 44.67
N ILE A 402 8.72 10.63 45.81
CA ILE A 402 9.33 10.68 47.14
C ILE A 402 9.00 9.38 47.85
N VAL A 403 10.04 8.73 48.37
CA VAL A 403 9.96 7.52 49.19
C VAL A 403 10.18 7.87 50.66
N ASN A 404 9.30 7.39 51.52
CA ASN A 404 9.42 7.50 52.97
C ASN A 404 9.46 6.10 53.59
N VAL A 405 10.49 5.86 54.41
CA VAL A 405 10.68 4.61 55.15
C VAL A 405 10.76 4.90 56.65
N THR A 406 10.11 4.06 57.46
CA THR A 406 9.99 4.27 58.92
C THR A 406 10.76 3.22 59.74
N ALA A 407 10.90 2.00 59.23
CA ALA A 407 11.60 0.89 59.89
C ALA A 407 12.03 -0.17 58.86
N GLY A 408 12.75 -1.20 59.32
CA GLY A 408 13.21 -2.32 58.49
C GLY A 408 14.64 -2.19 57.98
N THR A 409 15.11 -3.20 57.25
CA THR A 409 16.47 -3.29 56.68
C THR A 409 16.49 -3.21 55.16
N GLU A 410 15.36 -3.48 54.49
CA GLU A 410 15.22 -3.49 53.03
C GLU A 410 13.83 -2.98 52.62
N ALA A 411 13.80 -2.21 51.53
CA ALA A 411 12.59 -1.84 50.80
C ALA A 411 12.70 -2.37 49.36
N THR A 412 11.59 -2.86 48.81
CA THR A 412 11.56 -3.38 47.44
C THR A 412 10.66 -2.49 46.58
N LEU A 413 11.22 -1.97 45.50
CA LEU A 413 10.53 -1.15 44.51
C LEU A 413 10.17 -2.02 43.31
N ASN A 414 8.88 -2.26 43.10
CA ASN A 414 8.37 -3.01 41.96
C ASN A 414 7.90 -2.03 40.90
N ILE A 415 8.42 -2.14 39.68
CA ILE A 415 8.05 -1.25 38.59
C ILE A 415 7.04 -1.96 37.71
N GLY A 416 5.82 -1.42 37.64
CA GLY A 416 4.83 -1.80 36.64
C GLY A 416 4.78 -0.79 35.49
N ALA A 417 4.33 -1.24 34.33
CA ALA A 417 3.96 -0.39 33.21
C ALA A 417 2.60 -0.80 32.66
N LYS A 418 1.70 0.16 32.47
CA LYS A 418 0.44 -0.04 31.76
C LYS A 418 0.69 0.06 30.26
N LEU A 419 0.67 -1.09 29.58
CA LEU A 419 0.84 -1.20 28.14
C LEU A 419 -0.40 -1.90 27.56
N ASN A 420 -1.06 -1.24 26.61
CA ASN A 420 -2.24 -1.77 25.91
C ASN A 420 -3.34 -2.28 26.86
N GLY A 421 -3.58 -1.55 27.98
CA GLY A 421 -4.60 -1.89 28.97
C GLY A 421 -4.21 -2.99 29.98
N SER A 422 -3.06 -3.65 29.78
CA SER A 422 -2.53 -4.66 30.70
C SER A 422 -1.38 -4.09 31.55
N ASN A 423 -1.25 -4.53 32.80
CA ASN A 423 -0.14 -4.13 33.67
C ASN A 423 0.99 -5.16 33.52
N LYS A 424 2.13 -4.74 32.97
CA LYS A 424 3.32 -5.58 32.79
C LYS A 424 4.37 -5.25 33.85
N SER A 425 5.00 -6.26 34.43
CA SER A 425 6.12 -6.05 35.35
C SER A 425 7.37 -5.67 34.55
N MET A 426 8.02 -4.59 34.98
CA MET A 426 9.27 -4.06 34.43
C MET A 426 10.48 -4.41 35.32
N GLY A 427 10.27 -5.25 36.32
CA GLY A 427 11.30 -5.67 37.27
C GLY A 427 11.07 -5.19 38.71
N SER A 428 11.95 -5.65 39.59
CA SER A 428 11.92 -5.37 41.02
C SER A 428 13.33 -5.03 41.50
N PHE A 429 13.45 -3.95 42.27
CA PHE A 429 14.73 -3.39 42.72
C PHE A 429 14.75 -3.28 44.24
N LYS A 430 15.81 -3.81 44.86
CA LYS A 430 15.99 -3.80 46.31
C LYS A 430 16.85 -2.63 46.76
N PHE A 431 16.37 -1.92 47.77
CA PHE A 431 17.03 -0.80 48.42
C PHE A 431 17.24 -1.11 49.89
N ARG A 432 18.43 -0.78 50.40
CA ARG A 432 18.74 -0.94 51.83
C ARG A 432 18.13 0.21 52.61
N ILE A 433 17.54 -0.08 53.75
CA ILE A 433 17.05 0.95 54.66
C ILE A 433 18.15 1.23 55.69
N LYS A 434 18.58 2.49 55.79
CA LYS A 434 19.56 2.92 56.80
C LYS A 434 19.01 4.08 57.61
N ARG A 435 19.53 4.22 58.83
CA ARG A 435 19.37 5.47 59.58
C ARG A 435 20.29 6.52 59.00
N VAL A 436 19.88 7.78 59.10
CA VAL A 436 20.81 8.90 58.88
C VAL A 436 22.02 8.72 59.83
N PRO A 437 23.24 9.08 59.40
CA PRO A 437 24.43 9.03 60.25
C PRO A 437 24.24 9.78 61.58
N ASP A 438 25.15 9.60 62.53
CA ASP A 438 25.09 10.38 63.76
C ASP A 438 25.67 11.79 63.53
N PRO A 439 25.05 12.84 64.11
CA PRO A 439 25.58 14.18 64.02
C PRO A 439 26.81 14.35 64.92
N VAL A 440 27.55 15.43 64.69
CA VAL A 440 28.70 15.83 65.51
C VAL A 440 28.27 16.92 66.49
N ALA A 441 28.67 16.79 67.75
CA ALA A 441 28.44 17.81 68.77
C ALA A 441 29.42 18.98 68.61
N TYR A 442 28.91 20.19 68.83
CA TYR A 442 29.67 21.44 68.82
C TYR A 442 29.41 22.26 70.07
N VAL A 443 30.44 22.94 70.54
CA VAL A 443 30.35 24.01 71.53
C VAL A 443 31.03 25.22 70.92
N GLY A 444 30.25 26.24 70.58
CA GLY A 444 30.71 27.34 69.72
C GLY A 444 31.11 26.82 68.33
N SER A 445 32.36 27.05 67.94
CA SER A 445 32.95 26.56 66.68
C SER A 445 33.75 25.26 66.82
N LEU A 446 33.90 24.72 68.04
CA LEU A 446 34.74 23.55 68.30
C LEU A 446 33.93 22.24 68.21
N LYS A 447 34.58 21.21 67.66
CA LYS A 447 34.11 19.81 67.61
C LYS A 447 35.19 18.89 68.16
N ALA A 448 34.81 17.77 68.78
CA ALA A 448 35.71 16.80 69.39
C ALA A 448 36.68 17.39 70.43
N ASP A 449 37.88 17.82 70.03
CA ASP A 449 38.88 18.43 70.92
C ASP A 449 39.21 19.86 70.49
N GLY A 450 39.40 20.77 71.45
CA GLY A 450 39.91 22.10 71.15
C GLY A 450 40.30 22.90 72.37
N SER A 451 40.60 24.18 72.16
CA SER A 451 40.97 25.10 73.24
C SER A 451 40.23 26.42 73.12
N MET A 452 39.73 26.93 74.24
CA MET A 452 39.08 28.24 74.34
C MET A 452 39.69 29.04 75.48
N THR A 453 39.74 30.36 75.35
CA THR A 453 39.98 31.23 76.50
C THR A 453 38.83 31.09 77.50
N LYS A 454 39.08 31.39 78.76
CA LYS A 454 38.02 31.38 79.79
C LYS A 454 36.83 32.27 79.42
N SER A 455 37.09 33.44 78.80
CA SER A 455 36.04 34.36 78.36
C SER A 455 35.17 33.73 77.26
N GLU A 456 35.79 33.12 76.25
CA GLU A 456 35.08 32.43 75.16
C GLU A 456 34.25 31.26 75.67
N LEU A 457 34.78 30.48 76.63
CA LEU A 457 34.05 29.36 77.25
C LEU A 457 32.82 29.85 78.02
N MET A 458 32.96 30.93 78.80
CA MET A 458 31.87 31.53 79.56
C MET A 458 30.80 32.17 78.66
N GLY A 459 31.17 32.57 77.44
CA GLY A 459 30.26 33.12 76.43
C GLY A 459 29.44 32.08 75.66
N GLN A 460 29.72 30.78 75.83
CA GLN A 460 28.98 29.74 75.11
C GLN A 460 27.55 29.58 75.67
N ALA A 461 26.60 29.46 74.75
CA ALA A 461 25.19 29.26 75.11
C ALA A 461 24.86 27.81 75.46
N GLY A 462 25.56 26.85 74.83
CA GLY A 462 25.10 25.47 74.81
C GLY A 462 25.91 24.55 73.90
N VAL A 463 25.46 23.30 73.86
CA VAL A 463 25.89 22.28 72.90
C VAL A 463 24.90 22.28 71.74
N PHE A 464 25.42 22.25 70.51
CA PHE A 464 24.66 22.11 69.28
C PHE A 464 25.04 20.82 68.56
N ALA A 465 24.12 20.25 67.80
CA ALA A 465 24.38 19.07 66.99
C ALA A 465 24.26 19.43 65.51
N LYS A 466 25.32 19.21 64.74
CA LYS A 466 25.37 19.49 63.30
C LYS A 466 25.79 18.24 62.55
N MET A 467 25.17 18.01 61.40
CA MET A 467 25.60 16.96 60.49
C MET A 467 26.68 17.50 59.54
N GLU A 468 27.78 16.76 59.41
CA GLU A 468 28.83 17.04 58.42
C GLU A 468 28.72 16.06 57.26
N ASN A 469 28.95 16.53 56.02
CA ASN A 469 29.03 15.70 54.81
C ASN A 469 27.79 14.80 54.56
N PHE A 470 26.58 15.35 54.71
CA PHE A 470 25.35 14.63 54.41
C PHE A 470 24.46 15.43 53.47
N ASP A 471 23.92 14.75 52.46
CA ASP A 471 23.22 15.37 51.33
C ASP A 471 21.79 15.82 51.65
N PHE A 472 21.26 15.45 52.82
CA PHE A 472 19.92 15.85 53.26
C PHE A 472 20.00 17.00 54.27
N ASP A 473 19.16 18.00 54.09
CA ASP A 473 18.97 19.08 55.06
C ASP A 473 18.09 18.58 56.22
N LEU A 474 18.71 18.27 57.35
CA LEU A 474 18.00 17.87 58.57
C LEU A 474 18.61 18.47 59.83
N LYS A 475 17.76 18.63 60.84
CA LYS A 475 18.12 19.25 62.12
C LYS A 475 18.04 18.21 63.23
N PHE A 476 19.10 18.12 64.03
CA PHE A 476 19.10 17.37 65.28
C PHE A 476 18.90 18.31 66.46
N SER A 477 18.05 17.92 67.40
CA SER A 477 17.85 18.65 68.64
C SER A 477 18.63 18.00 69.78
N VAL A 478 19.45 18.77 70.49
CA VAL A 478 20.12 18.29 71.70
C VAL A 478 19.10 18.23 72.85
N ILE A 479 18.96 17.06 73.45
CA ILE A 479 18.00 16.79 74.53
C ILE A 479 18.67 16.90 75.91
N SER A 480 19.91 16.44 76.03
CA SER A 480 20.68 16.57 77.27
C SER A 480 22.17 16.42 77.03
N PHE A 481 22.98 16.92 77.95
CA PHE A 481 24.42 16.66 78.03
C PHE A 481 24.90 16.78 79.48
N VAL A 482 26.09 16.26 79.77
CA VAL A 482 26.76 16.37 81.07
C VAL A 482 27.99 17.23 80.88
N LEU A 483 28.19 18.23 81.74
CA LEU A 483 29.43 18.99 81.81
C LEU A 483 30.25 18.46 82.97
N SER A 484 31.47 18.00 82.67
CA SER A 484 32.43 17.53 83.66
C SER A 484 33.70 18.38 83.62
N ILE A 485 34.19 18.76 84.80
CA ILE A 485 35.42 19.54 84.96
C ILE A 485 36.19 19.04 86.18
N SER A 486 37.52 18.97 86.07
CA SER A 486 38.39 18.68 87.21
C SER A 486 38.84 19.98 87.86
N ILE A 487 38.29 20.29 89.05
CA ILE A 487 38.66 21.46 89.86
C ILE A 487 39.41 20.95 91.09
N ASN A 488 40.65 21.42 91.29
CA ASN A 488 41.50 21.05 92.45
C ASN A 488 41.66 19.53 92.67
N GLY A 489 41.65 18.72 91.59
CA GLY A 489 41.82 17.26 91.66
C GLY A 489 40.52 16.46 91.87
N VAL A 490 39.37 17.12 91.99
CA VAL A 490 38.05 16.46 92.09
C VAL A 490 37.27 16.66 90.79
N PHE A 491 36.74 15.58 90.23
CA PHE A 491 35.82 15.62 89.10
C PHE A 491 34.42 16.00 89.55
N VAL A 492 33.90 17.11 89.04
CA VAL A 492 32.54 17.57 89.30
C VAL A 492 31.74 17.48 88.01
N GLU A 493 30.58 16.83 88.08
CA GLU A 493 29.68 16.64 86.95
C GLU A 493 28.33 17.30 87.22
N LYS A 494 27.79 17.98 86.20
CA LYS A 494 26.42 18.49 86.20
C LYS A 494 25.73 18.12 84.92
N LYS A 495 24.44 17.80 85.01
CA LYS A 495 23.61 17.44 83.86
C LYS A 495 22.74 18.62 83.43
N SER A 496 22.66 18.85 82.12
CA SER A 496 21.69 19.77 81.51
C SER A 496 20.58 19.00 80.82
N MET A 497 19.35 19.46 80.99
CA MET A 497 18.14 18.94 80.34
C MET A 497 17.72 19.89 79.21
N GLY A 498 18.56 19.96 78.19
CA GLY A 498 18.36 20.78 76.99
C GLY A 498 19.69 21.08 76.29
N PRO A 499 19.69 21.93 75.25
CA PRO A 499 20.91 22.35 74.57
C PRO A 499 21.74 23.35 75.40
N GLY A 500 21.12 24.06 76.35
CA GLY A 500 21.75 25.18 77.05
C GLY A 500 22.63 24.79 78.25
N ILE A 501 23.61 25.63 78.56
CA ILE A 501 24.44 25.52 79.78
C ILE A 501 23.65 26.07 80.97
N THR A 502 23.57 25.29 82.05
CA THR A 502 22.83 25.68 83.27
C THR A 502 23.61 26.71 84.11
N PRO A 503 22.95 27.47 85.01
CA PRO A 503 23.64 28.41 85.90
C PRO A 503 24.73 27.74 86.75
N GLU A 504 24.46 26.53 87.25
CA GLU A 504 25.45 25.74 88.00
C GLU A 504 26.69 25.42 87.16
N MET A 505 26.49 25.02 85.90
CA MET A 505 27.58 24.78 84.97
C MET A 505 28.40 26.05 84.68
N LYS A 506 27.75 27.22 84.55
CA LYS A 506 28.45 28.50 84.40
C LYS A 506 29.34 28.81 85.60
N THR A 507 28.85 28.55 86.81
CA THR A 507 29.68 28.70 88.03
C THR A 507 30.88 27.75 88.02
N MET A 508 30.70 26.49 87.59
CA MET A 508 31.81 25.53 87.47
C MET A 508 32.85 25.97 86.43
N MET A 509 32.40 26.44 85.25
CA MET A 509 33.31 26.98 84.22
C MET A 509 34.01 28.26 84.68
N GLY A 510 33.33 29.10 85.48
CA GLY A 510 33.91 30.29 86.10
C GLY A 510 35.02 29.97 87.11
N GLY A 511 34.99 28.79 87.72
CA GLY A 511 36.06 28.27 88.58
C GLY A 511 37.27 27.70 87.84
N ALA A 512 37.18 27.51 86.52
CA ALA A 512 38.25 26.92 85.73
C ALA A 512 39.48 27.86 85.63
N LYS A 513 40.68 27.27 85.74
CA LYS A 513 41.98 27.91 85.53
C LYS A 513 42.58 27.49 84.18
N PRO A 514 43.49 28.28 83.60
CA PRO A 514 44.27 27.86 82.43
C PRO A 514 44.90 26.47 82.65
N GLY A 515 44.75 25.58 81.68
CA GLY A 515 45.18 24.19 81.73
C GLY A 515 44.10 23.18 82.15
N ASN A 516 43.00 23.61 82.77
CA ASN A 516 41.87 22.71 83.05
C ASN A 516 41.19 22.23 81.76
N ARG A 517 40.64 21.02 81.80
CA ARG A 517 39.82 20.46 80.72
C ARG A 517 38.36 20.44 81.15
N VAL A 518 37.50 20.92 80.27
CA VAL A 518 36.04 20.92 80.42
C VAL A 518 35.50 19.99 79.36
N PHE A 519 34.80 18.94 79.79
CA PHE A 519 34.23 17.96 78.89
C PHE A 519 32.70 18.13 78.85
N PHE A 520 32.16 18.18 77.65
CA PHE A 520 30.74 18.16 77.35
C PHE A 520 30.40 16.75 76.90
N GLU A 521 30.04 15.89 77.83
CA GLU A 521 29.95 14.44 77.65
C GLU A 521 28.50 13.96 77.64
N GLN A 522 28.30 12.70 77.25
CA GLN A 522 26.99 12.05 77.21
C GLN A 522 25.91 12.86 76.45
N VAL A 523 26.32 13.55 75.38
CA VAL A 523 25.42 14.38 74.58
C VAL A 523 24.37 13.48 73.94
N THR A 524 23.10 13.70 74.30
CA THR A 524 21.96 12.96 73.76
C THR A 524 21.18 13.85 72.80
N VAL A 525 21.01 13.38 71.58
CA VAL A 525 20.30 14.09 70.51
C VAL A 525 19.06 13.33 70.06
N LYS A 526 18.07 14.06 69.54
CA LYS A 526 16.90 13.51 68.88
C LYS A 526 16.99 13.77 67.38
N GLY A 527 16.94 12.70 66.58
CA GLY A 527 16.92 12.77 65.12
C GLY A 527 15.51 12.99 64.55
N PRO A 528 15.41 13.29 63.25
CA PRO A 528 14.11 13.41 62.57
C PRO A 528 13.34 12.09 62.52
N ASP A 529 14.02 10.95 62.70
CA ASP A 529 13.43 9.63 62.90
C ASP A 529 12.79 9.45 64.30
N GLY A 530 12.84 10.47 65.16
CA GLY A 530 12.29 10.46 66.51
C GLY A 530 13.14 9.70 67.53
N THR A 531 14.24 9.07 67.11
CA THR A 531 15.09 8.26 68.00
C THR A 531 16.05 9.11 68.82
N LEU A 532 16.30 8.69 70.06
CA LEU A 532 17.31 9.29 70.93
C LEU A 532 18.65 8.58 70.73
N ARG A 533 19.72 9.35 70.54
CA ARG A 533 21.07 8.83 70.28
C ARG A 533 22.07 9.53 71.17
N LYS A 534 23.03 8.78 71.71
CA LYS A 534 24.19 9.33 72.41
C LYS A 534 25.30 9.53 71.39
N ILE A 535 25.81 10.75 71.28
CA ILE A 535 26.91 11.10 70.38
C ILE A 535 28.17 11.46 71.18
N PRO A 536 29.35 11.38 70.56
CA PRO A 536 30.59 11.86 71.16
C PRO A 536 30.49 13.32 71.60
N GLY A 537 31.11 13.60 72.75
CA GLY A 537 31.14 14.92 73.36
C GLY A 537 32.17 15.88 72.75
N VAL A 538 32.33 17.03 73.40
CA VAL A 538 33.38 18.01 73.09
C VAL A 538 34.25 18.24 74.31
N ASN A 539 35.56 18.16 74.15
CA ASN A 539 36.56 18.41 75.17
C ASN A 539 37.27 19.74 74.88
N ILE A 540 37.24 20.64 75.85
CA ILE A 540 37.80 21.98 75.74
C ILE A 540 38.88 22.18 76.80
N LYS A 541 40.11 22.43 76.35
CA LYS A 541 41.20 22.91 77.22
C LYS A 541 41.10 24.42 77.39
N VAL A 542 41.00 24.88 78.63
CA VAL A 542 41.06 26.30 78.97
C VAL A 542 42.48 26.80 78.76
N LYS A 543 42.67 27.83 77.93
CA LYS A 543 43.97 28.49 77.70
C LYS A 543 44.05 29.85 78.35
#